data_AF-A0A956NMD1-F1
#
_entry.id   AF-A0A956NMD1-F1
#
_cell.length_a   1.000
_cell.length_b   1.000
_cell.length_c   1.000
_cell.angle_alpha   90.00
_cell.angle_beta   90.00
_cell.angle_gamma   90.00
#
_symmetry.space_group_name_H-M   'P 1'
#
loop_
_entity.id
_entity.type
_entity.pdbx_description
1 polymer ?
#
loop_
_entity_poly.entity_id
_entity_poly.type
_entity_poly.pdbx_seq_one_letter_code
_entity_poly.pdbx_strand_id
1 'polypeptide(L)'
;MLDPNRSIADLVSEHAECAAVLRRHRIDFCFGGGRSLARACEEHSVDLDELTHALEHAIRSRGPVPADPRGLSTAALIAHIERTHHAYLRQALPFLDRLAANVARVHGATQGNLREIAAEVALLRLALELRLEREETQLFPALESGRAKDAAAELATVLDEQHVVGAALRRLRDLTCHYEAPQG
;
A
#
# COMPACT_ATOMS: atom_id res chain seq x y z
N MET A 1 25.53 -6.13 6.22
CA MET A 1 25.44 -5.56 4.88
C MET A 1 24.29 -6.23 4.16
N LEU A 2 23.24 -5.47 3.88
CA LEU A 2 22.13 -5.92 3.05
C LEU A 2 22.64 -6.19 1.63
N ASP A 3 22.12 -7.22 0.98
CA ASP A 3 22.45 -7.54 -0.41
C ASP A 3 21.73 -6.55 -1.36
N PRO A 4 22.45 -5.75 -2.17
CA PRO A 4 21.84 -4.80 -3.10
C PRO A 4 21.00 -5.45 -4.20
N ASN A 5 21.22 -6.73 -4.49
CA ASN A 5 20.47 -7.49 -5.50
C ASN A 5 19.18 -8.11 -4.95
N ARG A 6 19.01 -8.09 -3.62
CA ARG A 6 17.81 -8.60 -2.96
C ARG A 6 16.58 -7.79 -3.39
N SER A 7 15.46 -8.49 -3.60
CA SER A 7 14.18 -7.82 -3.89
C SER A 7 13.70 -7.02 -2.67
N ILE A 8 13.06 -5.89 -2.94
CA ILE A 8 12.56 -5.00 -1.89
C ILE A 8 11.37 -5.65 -1.17
N ALA A 9 10.54 -6.42 -1.89
CA ALA A 9 9.45 -7.19 -1.30
C ALA A 9 9.97 -8.17 -0.26
N ASP A 10 10.98 -8.99 -0.61
CA ASP A 10 11.56 -9.97 0.33
C ASP A 10 12.18 -9.29 1.55
N LEU A 11 12.85 -8.15 1.34
CA LEU A 11 13.42 -7.37 2.43
C LEU A 11 12.33 -6.93 3.42
N VAL A 12 11.21 -6.39 2.93
CA VAL A 12 10.11 -5.90 3.77
C VAL A 12 9.34 -7.05 4.43
N SER A 13 9.19 -8.19 3.74
CA SER A 13 8.56 -9.38 4.31
C SER A 13 9.34 -9.96 5.49
N GLU A 14 10.67 -9.83 5.51
CA GLU A 14 11.50 -10.21 6.65
C GLU A 14 11.65 -9.10 7.70
N HIS A 15 11.64 -7.85 7.25
CA HIS A 15 11.92 -6.67 8.05
C HIS A 15 10.86 -5.60 7.79
N ALA A 16 9.69 -5.74 8.43
CA ALA A 16 8.58 -4.80 8.25
C ALA A 16 8.97 -3.36 8.62
N GLU A 17 9.92 -3.17 9.53
CA GLU A 17 10.52 -1.90 9.90
C GLU A 17 11.15 -1.14 8.72
N CYS A 18 11.66 -1.86 7.71
CA CYS A 18 12.24 -1.27 6.50
C CYS A 18 11.20 -0.54 5.66
N ALA A 19 9.92 -0.90 5.77
CA ALA A 19 8.84 -0.29 5.01
C ALA A 19 8.75 1.23 5.28
N ALA A 20 8.97 1.65 6.52
CA ALA A 20 8.95 3.07 6.89
C ALA A 20 10.13 3.85 6.26
N VAL A 21 11.31 3.22 6.19
CA VAL A 21 12.50 3.81 5.55
C VAL A 21 12.26 3.97 4.06
N LEU A 22 11.84 2.90 3.38
CA LEU A 22 11.56 2.92 1.93
C LEU A 22 10.50 3.98 1.57
N ARG A 23 9.45 4.14 2.38
CA ARG A 23 8.44 5.21 2.20
C ARG A 23 9.03 6.61 2.25
N ARG A 24 10.00 6.88 3.14
CA ARG A 24 10.66 8.19 3.24
C ARG A 24 11.45 8.50 1.97
N HIS A 25 12.10 7.48 1.39
CA HIS A 25 12.82 7.59 0.12
C HIS A 25 11.91 7.44 -1.11
N ARG A 26 10.58 7.37 -0.92
CA ARG A 26 9.57 7.22 -2.00
C ARG A 26 9.73 5.93 -2.81
N ILE A 27 10.42 4.94 -2.26
CA ILE A 27 10.61 3.64 -2.87
C ILE A 27 9.40 2.78 -2.56
N ASP A 28 8.66 2.43 -3.60
CA ASP A 28 7.54 1.49 -3.52
C ASP A 28 8.06 0.05 -3.39
N PHE A 29 7.52 -0.64 -2.38
CA PHE A 29 7.77 -2.06 -2.07
C PHE A 29 6.52 -2.92 -2.22
N CYS A 30 5.36 -2.32 -2.53
CA CYS A 30 4.09 -3.03 -2.69
C CYS A 30 3.82 -3.38 -4.17
N PHE A 31 3.87 -2.40 -5.08
CA PHE A 31 3.58 -2.63 -6.51
C PHE A 31 4.87 -2.90 -7.28
N GLY A 32 5.95 -2.18 -6.96
CA GLY A 32 7.29 -2.36 -7.52
C GLY A 32 8.22 -3.28 -6.73
N GLY A 33 7.73 -4.03 -5.74
CA GLY A 33 8.58 -4.74 -4.77
C GLY A 33 9.50 -5.83 -5.34
N GLY A 34 9.20 -6.35 -6.53
CA GLY A 34 10.03 -7.36 -7.21
C GLY A 34 11.37 -6.85 -7.72
N ARG A 35 11.60 -5.52 -7.77
CA ARG A 35 12.89 -4.94 -8.17
C ARG A 35 13.92 -5.05 -7.04
N SER A 36 15.20 -5.03 -7.41
CA SER A 36 16.30 -5.03 -6.45
C SER A 36 16.43 -3.69 -5.74
N LEU A 37 17.05 -3.70 -4.56
CA LEU A 37 17.37 -2.49 -3.81
C LEU A 37 18.21 -1.51 -4.65
N ALA A 38 19.25 -2.00 -5.32
CA ALA A 38 20.11 -1.20 -6.19
C ALA A 38 19.32 -0.51 -7.31
N ARG A 39 18.44 -1.24 -7.99
CA ARG A 39 17.62 -0.70 -9.08
C ARG A 39 16.65 0.38 -8.59
N ALA A 40 16.04 0.19 -7.42
CA ALA A 40 15.19 1.24 -6.86
C ALA A 40 15.99 2.48 -6.45
N CYS A 41 17.22 2.33 -5.95
CA CYS A 41 18.09 3.47 -5.68
C CYS A 41 18.37 4.29 -6.95
N GLU A 42 18.71 3.60 -8.05
CA GLU A 42 18.95 4.25 -9.35
C GLU A 42 17.70 5.00 -9.86
N GLU A 43 16.54 4.34 -9.86
CA GLU A 43 15.28 4.90 -10.35
C GLU A 43 14.82 6.12 -9.53
N HIS A 44 15.13 6.15 -8.23
CA HIS A 44 14.73 7.21 -7.31
C HIS A 44 15.84 8.22 -7.01
N SER A 45 17.02 8.09 -7.65
CA SER A 45 18.20 8.93 -7.40
C SER A 45 18.58 9.00 -5.91
N VAL A 46 18.53 7.85 -5.25
CA VAL A 46 18.89 7.66 -3.83
C VAL A 46 20.27 7.02 -3.76
N ASP A 47 21.11 7.50 -2.83
CA ASP A 47 22.40 6.87 -2.58
C ASP A 47 22.22 5.49 -1.93
N LEU A 48 22.82 4.47 -2.55
CA LEU A 48 22.66 3.08 -2.11
C LEU A 48 23.25 2.83 -0.72
N ASP A 49 24.38 3.46 -0.40
CA ASP A 49 25.05 3.28 0.89
C ASP A 49 24.25 3.97 2.00
N GLU A 50 23.76 5.19 1.74
CA GLU A 50 22.87 5.92 2.66
C GLU A 50 21.61 5.11 2.97
N LEU A 51 20.92 4.61 1.93
CA LEU A 51 19.70 3.81 2.11
C LEU A 51 20.00 2.51 2.86
N THR A 52 21.07 1.81 2.49
CA THR A 52 21.47 0.57 3.16
C THR A 52 21.73 0.81 4.64
N HIS A 53 22.45 1.88 4.97
CA HIS A 53 22.72 2.23 6.36
C HIS A 53 21.44 2.58 7.15
N ALA A 54 20.51 3.31 6.53
CA ALA A 54 19.21 3.63 7.13
C ALA A 54 18.35 2.38 7.37
N LEU A 55 18.33 1.44 6.42
CA LEU A 55 17.62 0.16 6.53
C LEU A 55 18.22 -0.72 7.64
N GLU A 56 19.54 -0.87 7.67
CA GLU A 56 20.22 -1.61 8.73
C GLU A 56 19.98 -0.99 10.11
N HIS A 57 19.99 0.34 10.20
CA HIS A 57 19.65 1.02 11.43
C HIS A 57 18.22 0.71 11.87
N ALA A 58 17.23 0.76 10.98
CA ALA A 58 15.85 0.41 11.29
C ALA A 58 15.74 -1.03 11.84
N ILE A 59 16.43 -1.98 11.21
CA ILE A 59 16.48 -3.39 11.65
C ILE A 59 17.09 -3.51 13.05
N ARG A 60 18.21 -2.82 13.31
CA ARG A 60 18.88 -2.85 14.63
C ARG A 60 18.07 -2.18 15.73
N SER A 61 17.35 -1.11 15.41
CA SER A 61 16.57 -0.31 16.35
C SER A 61 15.13 -0.80 16.52
N ARG A 62 14.76 -1.94 15.91
CA ARG A 62 13.40 -2.46 16.01
C ARG A 62 13.05 -2.78 17.46
N GLY A 63 11.88 -2.33 17.88
CA GLY A 63 11.28 -2.72 19.16
C GLY A 63 10.77 -4.17 19.13
N PRO A 64 9.96 -4.58 20.13
CA PRO A 64 9.27 -5.85 20.10
C PRO A 64 8.51 -6.00 18.78
N VAL A 65 8.90 -7.00 17.98
CA VAL A 65 8.30 -7.25 16.67
C VAL A 65 6.92 -7.85 16.91
N PRO A 66 5.85 -7.35 16.25
CA PRO A 66 4.58 -8.07 16.18
C PRO A 66 4.81 -9.51 15.72
N ALA A 67 3.91 -10.45 16.07
CA ALA A 67 4.03 -11.82 15.60
C ALA A 67 4.22 -11.83 14.06
N ASP A 68 5.28 -12.51 13.60
CA ASP A 68 5.59 -12.60 12.17
C ASP A 68 4.39 -13.19 11.42
N PRO A 69 3.76 -12.44 10.50
CA PRO A 69 2.60 -12.92 9.76
C PRO A 69 2.86 -14.22 9.00
N ARG A 70 4.12 -14.50 8.64
CA ARG A 70 4.53 -15.73 7.94
C ARG A 70 4.41 -16.98 8.80
N GLY A 71 4.38 -16.81 10.13
CA GLY A 71 4.15 -17.91 11.08
C GLY A 71 2.66 -18.17 11.37
N LEU A 72 1.75 -17.36 10.84
CA LEU A 72 0.31 -17.53 11.04
C LEU A 72 -0.23 -18.63 10.11
N SER A 73 -1.24 -19.36 10.58
CA SER A 73 -2.06 -20.16 9.68
C SER A 73 -2.81 -19.26 8.70
N THR A 74 -3.19 -19.78 7.54
CA THR A 74 -3.99 -19.04 6.55
C THR A 74 -5.23 -18.40 7.16
N ALA A 75 -5.98 -19.13 8.00
CA ALA A 75 -7.16 -18.63 8.70
C ALA A 75 -6.82 -17.49 9.69
N ALA A 76 -5.72 -17.61 10.44
CA ALA A 76 -5.29 -16.56 11.37
C ALA A 76 -4.82 -15.30 10.62
N LEU A 77 -4.16 -15.45 9.47
CA LEU A 77 -3.76 -14.34 8.63
C LEU A 77 -4.96 -13.62 8.00
N ILE A 78 -5.93 -14.38 7.46
CA ILE A 78 -7.19 -13.84 6.93
C ILE A 78 -7.91 -13.03 8.01
N ALA A 79 -8.15 -13.63 9.19
CA ALA A 79 -8.82 -12.95 10.29
C ALA A 79 -8.05 -11.69 10.77
N HIS A 80 -6.72 -11.70 10.70
CA HIS A 80 -5.91 -10.52 11.00
C HIS A 80 -6.12 -9.41 9.96
N ILE A 81 -6.10 -9.75 8.67
CA ILE A 81 -6.31 -8.81 7.55
C ILE A 81 -7.69 -8.17 7.65
N GLU A 82 -8.74 -8.96 7.84
CA GLU A 82 -10.11 -8.47 7.94
C GLU A 82 -10.29 -7.52 9.14
N ARG A 83 -9.86 -7.96 10.33
CA ARG A 83 -10.06 -7.21 11.59
C ARG A 83 -9.21 -5.95 11.67
N THR A 84 -8.03 -5.94 11.05
CA THR A 84 -7.07 -4.83 11.16
C THR A 84 -7.19 -3.89 9.98
N HIS A 85 -7.15 -4.41 8.76
CA HIS A 85 -7.06 -3.59 7.54
C HIS A 85 -8.44 -3.34 6.93
N HIS A 86 -9.27 -4.37 6.74
CA HIS A 86 -10.58 -4.18 6.09
C HIS A 86 -11.52 -3.36 6.97
N ALA A 87 -11.53 -3.64 8.28
CA ALA A 87 -12.31 -2.87 9.24
C ALA A 87 -11.92 -1.37 9.25
N TYR A 88 -10.63 -1.05 9.14
CA TYR A 88 -10.15 0.33 9.02
C TYR A 88 -10.61 0.96 7.70
N LEU A 89 -10.39 0.29 6.57
CA LEU A 89 -10.72 0.81 5.24
C LEU A 89 -12.22 1.09 5.09
N ARG A 90 -13.08 0.21 5.62
CA ARG A 90 -14.55 0.40 5.64
C ARG A 90 -14.99 1.67 6.37
N GLN A 91 -14.21 2.15 7.33
CA GLN A 91 -14.49 3.41 8.04
C GLN A 91 -13.80 4.60 7.35
N ALA A 92 -12.55 4.43 6.94
CA ALA A 92 -11.72 5.50 6.40
C ALA A 92 -12.17 5.96 5.00
N LEU A 93 -12.53 5.03 4.10
CA LEU A 93 -12.85 5.36 2.71
C LEU A 93 -14.11 6.24 2.58
N PRO A 94 -15.26 5.92 3.23
CA PRO A 94 -16.44 6.79 3.15
C PRO A 94 -16.25 8.15 3.84
N PHE A 95 -15.36 8.22 4.85
CA PHE A 95 -15.01 9.49 5.47
C PHE A 95 -14.15 10.36 4.53
N LEU A 96 -13.09 9.78 3.95
CA LEU A 96 -12.21 10.46 3.00
C LEU A 96 -12.94 10.97 1.77
N ASP A 97 -13.82 10.16 1.19
CA ASP A 97 -14.65 10.51 0.03
C ASP A 97 -15.54 11.72 0.32
N ARG A 98 -16.26 11.71 1.45
CA ARG A 98 -17.07 12.86 1.89
C ARG A 98 -16.24 14.10 2.15
N LEU A 99 -15.07 13.96 2.76
CA LEU A 99 -14.18 15.08 3.04
C LEU A 99 -13.68 15.73 1.74
N ALA A 100 -13.18 14.92 0.80
CA ALA A 100 -12.69 15.40 -0.49
C ALA A 100 -13.81 16.08 -1.30
N ALA A 101 -15.01 15.48 -1.35
CA ALA A 101 -16.17 16.07 -2.01
C ALA A 101 -16.56 17.42 -1.40
N ASN A 102 -16.54 17.54 -0.06
CA ASN A 102 -16.84 18.80 0.62
C ASN A 102 -15.83 19.89 0.33
N VAL A 103 -14.53 19.58 0.38
CA VAL A 103 -13.45 20.51 0.07
C VAL A 103 -13.54 20.98 -1.38
N ALA A 104 -13.76 20.06 -2.32
CA ALA A 104 -13.95 20.38 -3.73
C ALA A 104 -15.21 21.22 -3.98
N ARG A 105 -16.30 20.99 -3.23
CA ARG A 105 -17.52 21.78 -3.34
C ARG A 105 -17.31 23.23 -2.90
N VAL A 106 -16.58 23.46 -1.80
CA VAL A 106 -16.37 24.80 -1.24
C VAL A 106 -15.29 25.57 -2.00
N HIS A 107 -14.18 24.91 -2.36
CA HIS A 107 -12.98 25.57 -2.89
C HIS A 107 -12.67 25.20 -4.34
N GLY A 108 -13.34 24.21 -4.94
CA GLY A 108 -13.02 23.73 -6.29
C GLY A 108 -13.34 24.71 -7.42
N ALA A 109 -14.06 25.80 -7.16
CA ALA A 109 -14.25 26.88 -8.12
C ALA A 109 -12.98 27.73 -8.29
N THR A 110 -12.19 27.89 -7.23
CA THR A 110 -10.93 28.66 -7.25
C THR A 110 -9.72 27.75 -7.41
N GLN A 111 -9.81 26.48 -7.01
CA GLN A 111 -8.72 25.50 -7.08
C GLN A 111 -9.19 24.25 -7.83
N GLY A 112 -8.93 24.22 -9.15
CA GLY A 112 -9.39 23.14 -10.04
C GLY A 112 -8.89 21.75 -9.65
N ASN A 113 -7.67 21.65 -9.12
CA ASN A 113 -7.07 20.38 -8.66
C ASN A 113 -7.89 19.71 -7.54
N LEU A 114 -8.65 20.47 -6.72
CA LEU A 114 -9.48 19.88 -5.66
C LEU A 114 -10.62 19.02 -6.22
N ARG A 115 -11.17 19.38 -7.39
CA ARG A 115 -12.19 18.57 -8.07
C ARG A 115 -11.59 17.26 -8.58
N GLU A 116 -10.37 17.33 -9.11
CA GLU A 116 -9.63 16.13 -9.52
C GLU A 116 -9.30 15.24 -8.32
N ILE A 117 -8.86 15.81 -7.20
CA ILE A 117 -8.61 15.05 -5.96
C ILE A 117 -9.89 14.32 -5.51
N ALA A 118 -11.04 15.00 -5.51
CA ALA A 118 -12.30 14.36 -5.13
C ALA A 118 -12.68 13.20 -6.08
N ALA A 119 -12.48 13.37 -7.39
CA ALA A 119 -12.72 12.31 -8.37
C ALA A 119 -11.78 11.11 -8.15
N GLU A 120 -10.50 11.35 -7.89
CA GLU A 120 -9.51 10.30 -7.64
C GLU A 120 -9.74 9.58 -6.31
N VAL A 121 -10.19 10.28 -5.25
CA VAL A 121 -10.59 9.65 -3.98
C VAL A 121 -11.81 8.75 -4.19
N ALA A 122 -12.81 9.19 -4.96
CA ALA A 122 -13.98 8.36 -5.26
C ALA A 122 -13.61 7.09 -6.05
N LEU A 123 -12.69 7.21 -7.01
CA LEU A 123 -12.17 6.06 -7.76
C LEU A 123 -11.40 5.10 -6.85
N LEU A 124 -10.51 5.63 -6.00
CA LEU A 124 -9.76 4.83 -5.03
C LEU A 124 -10.69 4.06 -4.09
N ARG A 125 -11.74 4.74 -3.58
CA ARG A 125 -12.75 4.14 -2.73
C ARG A 125 -13.45 2.97 -3.43
N LEU A 126 -13.97 3.19 -4.64
CA LEU A 126 -14.69 2.15 -5.38
C LEU A 126 -13.79 0.94 -5.68
N ALA A 127 -12.55 1.18 -6.11
CA ALA A 127 -11.59 0.13 -6.42
C ALA A 127 -11.22 -0.71 -5.19
N LEU A 128 -11.04 -0.05 -4.03
CA LEU A 128 -10.77 -0.75 -2.78
C LEU A 128 -12.00 -1.50 -2.26
N GLU A 129 -13.19 -0.88 -2.24
CA GLU A 129 -14.42 -1.54 -1.79
C GLU A 129 -14.72 -2.81 -2.60
N LEU A 130 -14.57 -2.76 -3.93
CA LEU A 130 -14.74 -3.93 -4.80
C LEU A 130 -13.72 -5.04 -4.48
N ARG A 131 -12.46 -4.66 -4.22
CA ARG A 131 -11.42 -5.61 -3.83
C ARG A 131 -11.75 -6.29 -2.50
N LEU A 132 -12.11 -5.52 -1.47
CA LEU A 132 -12.43 -6.07 -0.16
C LEU A 132 -13.58 -7.08 -0.26
N GLU A 133 -14.63 -6.74 -1.02
CA GLU A 133 -15.76 -7.64 -1.28
C GLU A 133 -15.30 -8.94 -1.96
N ARG A 134 -14.44 -8.84 -2.97
CA ARG A 134 -13.91 -10.00 -3.69
C ARG A 134 -13.03 -10.88 -2.82
N GLU A 135 -12.16 -10.26 -2.03
CA GLU A 135 -11.29 -10.96 -1.09
C GLU A 135 -12.13 -11.75 -0.07
N GLU A 136 -13.10 -11.11 0.56
CA GLU A 136 -13.93 -11.71 1.61
C GLU A 136 -14.94 -12.75 1.08
N THR A 137 -15.46 -12.58 -0.14
CA THR A 137 -16.51 -13.48 -0.68
C THR A 137 -15.98 -14.58 -1.59
N GLN A 138 -14.80 -14.41 -2.20
CA GLN A 138 -14.23 -15.37 -3.16
C GLN A 138 -12.87 -15.90 -2.72
N LEU A 139 -11.88 -15.01 -2.54
CA LEU A 139 -10.49 -15.43 -2.32
C LEU A 139 -10.29 -16.11 -0.97
N PHE A 140 -10.70 -15.48 0.13
CA PHE A 140 -10.51 -16.00 1.48
C PHE A 140 -11.25 -17.33 1.68
N PRO A 141 -12.52 -17.49 1.26
CA PRO A 141 -13.17 -18.80 1.30
C PRO A 141 -12.47 -19.86 0.44
N ALA A 142 -11.89 -19.50 -0.71
CA ALA A 142 -11.12 -20.44 -1.54
C ALA A 142 -9.83 -20.88 -0.86
N LEU A 143 -9.14 -19.97 -0.19
CA LEU A 143 -7.93 -20.25 0.59
C LEU A 143 -8.22 -21.15 1.80
N GLU A 144 -9.29 -20.90 2.54
CA GLU A 144 -9.66 -21.71 3.72
C GLU A 144 -10.16 -23.11 3.36
N SER A 145 -10.88 -23.24 2.24
CA SER A 145 -11.40 -24.54 1.76
C SER A 145 -10.36 -25.38 1.00
N GLY A 146 -9.13 -24.88 0.83
CA GLY A 146 -8.07 -25.60 0.13
C GLY A 146 -8.27 -25.71 -1.39
N ARG A 147 -9.14 -24.89 -1.98
CA ARG A 147 -9.40 -24.85 -3.44
C ARG A 147 -8.30 -24.08 -4.16
N ALA A 148 -7.12 -24.68 -4.24
CA ALA A 148 -5.90 -24.01 -4.71
C ALA A 148 -6.03 -23.37 -6.11
N LYS A 149 -6.75 -24.00 -7.05
CA LYS A 149 -6.96 -23.44 -8.39
C LYS A 149 -7.82 -22.17 -8.37
N ASP A 150 -8.91 -22.21 -7.62
CA ASP A 150 -9.83 -21.08 -7.50
C ASP A 150 -9.14 -19.93 -6.75
N ALA A 151 -8.44 -20.25 -5.66
CA ALA A 151 -7.64 -19.27 -4.92
C ALA A 151 -6.56 -18.63 -5.79
N ALA A 152 -5.87 -19.39 -6.64
CA ALA A 152 -4.87 -18.85 -7.56
C ALA A 152 -5.48 -17.92 -8.62
N ALA A 153 -6.65 -18.26 -9.16
CA ALA A 153 -7.35 -17.43 -10.13
C ALA A 153 -7.86 -16.12 -9.51
N GLU A 154 -8.43 -16.18 -8.32
CA GLU A 154 -8.89 -15.00 -7.58
C GLU A 154 -7.72 -14.13 -7.15
N LEU A 155 -6.62 -14.72 -6.67
CA LEU A 155 -5.41 -13.99 -6.31
C LEU A 155 -4.82 -13.26 -7.53
N ALA A 156 -4.73 -13.92 -8.69
CA ALA A 156 -4.26 -13.28 -9.91
C ALA A 156 -5.11 -12.05 -10.28
N THR A 157 -6.43 -12.14 -10.08
CA THR A 157 -7.33 -11.02 -10.36
C THR A 157 -7.15 -9.87 -9.36
N VAL A 158 -7.07 -10.18 -8.07
CA VAL A 158 -6.80 -9.18 -7.02
C VAL A 158 -5.47 -8.45 -7.26
N LEU A 159 -4.44 -9.19 -7.68
CA LEU A 159 -3.13 -8.63 -8.02
C LEU A 159 -3.17 -7.74 -9.26
N ASP A 160 -3.98 -8.08 -10.27
CA ASP A 160 -4.16 -7.22 -11.45
C ASP A 160 -4.85 -5.90 -11.09
N GLU A 161 -5.92 -5.98 -10.29
CA GLU A 161 -6.64 -4.80 -9.77
C GLU A 161 -5.72 -3.89 -8.94
N GLN A 162 -4.66 -4.45 -8.33
CA GLN A 162 -3.72 -3.70 -7.49
C GLN A 162 -3.10 -2.52 -8.25
N HIS A 163 -2.87 -2.64 -9.56
CA HIS A 163 -2.34 -1.54 -10.38
C HIS A 163 -3.23 -0.30 -10.38
N VAL A 164 -4.57 -0.46 -10.38
CA VAL A 164 -5.54 0.66 -10.36
C VAL A 164 -5.40 1.46 -9.08
N VAL A 165 -5.34 0.78 -7.93
CA VAL A 165 -5.14 1.41 -6.61
C VAL A 165 -3.80 2.14 -6.56
N GLY A 166 -2.73 1.52 -7.07
CA GLY A 166 -1.41 2.13 -7.14
C GLY A 166 -1.40 3.40 -8.01
N ALA A 167 -2.08 3.38 -9.15
CA ALA A 167 -2.20 4.54 -10.04
C ALA A 167 -2.96 5.70 -9.39
N ALA A 168 -4.11 5.42 -8.76
CA ALA A 168 -4.91 6.42 -8.05
C ALA A 168 -4.10 7.07 -6.90
N LEU A 169 -3.38 6.27 -6.11
CA LEU A 169 -2.53 6.78 -5.02
C LEU A 169 -1.38 7.67 -5.54
N ARG A 170 -0.76 7.32 -6.67
CA ARG A 170 0.26 8.17 -7.31
C ARG A 170 -0.34 9.48 -7.78
N ARG A 171 -1.49 9.45 -8.47
CA ARG A 171 -2.14 10.67 -8.94
C ARG A 171 -2.60 11.57 -7.80
N LEU A 172 -3.16 11.01 -6.73
CA LEU A 172 -3.49 11.76 -5.53
C LEU A 172 -2.26 12.44 -4.93
N ARG A 173 -1.13 11.74 -4.89
CA ARG A 173 0.14 12.31 -4.40
C ARG A 173 0.58 13.50 -5.26
N ASP A 174 0.46 13.42 -6.58
CA ASP A 174 0.87 14.50 -7.48
C ASP A 174 -0.06 15.73 -7.35
N LEU A 175 -1.38 15.49 -7.30
CA LEU A 175 -2.39 16.55 -7.16
C LEU A 175 -2.31 17.32 -5.83
N THR A 176 -1.77 16.68 -4.80
CA THR A 176 -1.68 17.21 -3.43
C THR A 176 -0.29 17.69 -3.05
N CYS A 177 0.62 17.89 -4.02
CA CYS A 177 2.00 18.27 -3.75
C CYS A 177 2.66 17.36 -2.71
N HIS A 178 2.50 16.04 -2.86
CA HIS A 178 2.97 15.03 -1.92
C HIS A 178 2.27 15.06 -0.54
N TYR A 179 0.96 15.33 -0.55
CA TYR A 179 0.13 15.47 0.65
C TYR A 179 0.52 16.66 1.54
N GLU A 180 1.10 17.70 0.95
CA GLU A 180 1.39 18.96 1.62
C GLU A 180 0.16 19.88 1.52
N ALA A 181 -0.33 20.34 2.68
CA ALA A 181 -1.40 21.32 2.70
C ALA A 181 -0.87 22.69 2.21
N PRO A 182 -1.67 23.44 1.43
CA PRO A 182 -1.27 24.79 1.04
C PRO A 182 -1.05 25.66 2.28
N GLN A 183 -0.06 26.56 2.21
CA GLN A 183 0.14 27.58 3.24
C GLN A 183 -1.06 28.53 3.19
N GLY A 184 -1.72 28.70 4.33
CA GLY A 184 -2.93 29.51 4.48
C GLY A 184 -2.69 31.01 4.28
#